data_AF-A0A2D4MEG2-F1
#
_entry.id   AF-A0A2D4MEG2-F1
#
_cell.length_a   1.000
_cell.length_b   1.000
_cell.length_c   1.000
_cell.angle_alpha   90.00
_cell.angle_beta   90.00
_cell.angle_gamma   90.00
#
_symmetry.space_group_name_H-M   'P 1'
#
loop_
_entity.id
_entity.type
_entity.pdbx_description
1 polymer ?
#
loop_
_entity_poly.entity_id
_entity_poly.type
_entity_poly.pdbx_seq_one_letter_code
_entity_poly.pdbx_strand_id
1 'polypeptide(L)'
;CMYGYKGPHSGHIQIVKKDEFSTKCNQTDHHRMSGGRQEEFRTWLREEWGRTLEDIFHEHMQELILMKFIYTSQYDNCLTYRRIYLPPRSPEYLIQPGLFKGTYGSHGLEIVMLSFHGKKAEGTKITGDPNIPAGPQTV
;
A
#
# COMPACT_ATOMS: atom_id res chain seq x y z
N CYS A 1 -18.62 2.17 3.26
CA CYS A 1 -17.19 2.37 3.54
C CYS A 1 -16.89 1.73 4.90
N MET A 2 -15.71 1.11 5.04
CA MET A 2 -15.27 0.42 6.26
C MET A 2 -14.01 1.06 6.86
N TYR A 3 -13.55 2.19 6.33
CA TYR A 3 -12.33 2.85 6.76
C TYR A 3 -12.54 3.62 8.07
N GLY A 4 -11.49 3.77 8.87
CA GLY A 4 -11.57 4.40 10.19
C GLY A 4 -12.10 3.47 11.29
N TYR A 5 -12.35 4.05 12.47
CA TYR A 5 -12.59 3.29 13.71
C TYR A 5 -14.01 3.46 14.27
N LYS A 6 -14.93 4.07 13.49
CA LYS A 6 -16.33 4.33 13.91
C LYS A 6 -17.35 3.38 13.26
N GLY A 7 -16.88 2.27 12.69
CA GLY A 7 -17.72 1.23 12.10
C GLY A 7 -18.19 1.52 10.66
N PRO A 8 -19.07 0.64 10.12
CA PRO A 8 -19.59 0.75 8.77
C PRO A 8 -20.43 2.02 8.56
N HIS A 9 -20.25 2.67 7.42
CA HIS A 9 -21.00 3.88 7.04
C HIS A 9 -21.19 3.98 5.53
N SER A 10 -21.97 4.94 5.05
CA SER A 10 -22.32 5.04 3.63
C SER A 10 -21.09 5.29 2.74
N GLY A 11 -21.04 4.63 1.59
CA GLY A 11 -19.98 4.80 0.60
C GLY A 11 -20.45 4.38 -0.78
N HIS A 12 -19.70 4.77 -1.80
CA HIS A 12 -20.03 4.56 -3.20
C HIS A 12 -18.95 3.75 -3.90
N ILE A 13 -19.37 3.00 -4.91
CA ILE A 13 -18.52 2.32 -5.88
C ILE A 13 -18.89 2.85 -7.26
N GLN A 14 -17.90 3.23 -8.05
CA GLN A 14 -18.07 3.60 -9.45
C GLN A 14 -17.23 2.67 -10.33
N ILE A 15 -17.89 1.90 -11.20
CA ILE A 15 -17.21 1.10 -12.21
C ILE A 15 -16.84 2.02 -13.37
N VAL A 16 -15.55 2.11 -13.71
CA VAL A 16 -15.06 3.02 -14.76
C VAL A 16 -14.92 2.27 -16.09
N LYS A 17 -14.27 1.09 -16.05
CA LYS A 17 -14.06 0.19 -17.19
C LYS A 17 -13.83 -1.23 -16.68
N LYS A 18 -13.73 -2.21 -17.58
CA LYS A 18 -13.56 -3.64 -17.24
C LYS A 18 -12.50 -3.92 -16.16
N ASP A 19 -11.41 -3.16 -16.19
CA ASP A 19 -10.23 -3.36 -15.34
C ASP A 19 -9.98 -2.20 -14.37
N GLU A 20 -10.98 -1.35 -14.11
CA GLU A 20 -10.84 -0.20 -13.19
C GLU A 20 -12.16 0.18 -12.51
N PHE A 21 -12.11 0.42 -11.21
CA PHE A 21 -13.21 0.97 -10.42
C PHE A 21 -12.68 1.94 -9.37
N SER A 22 -13.53 2.81 -8.83
CA SER A 22 -13.19 3.72 -7.75
C SER A 22 -14.16 3.63 -6.58
N THR A 23 -13.69 4.04 -5.41
CA THR A 23 -14.47 4.18 -4.17
C THR A 23 -14.61 5.65 -3.81
N LYS A 24 -15.72 6.01 -3.16
CA LYS A 24 -15.90 7.32 -2.55
C LYS A 24 -16.59 7.21 -1.20
N CYS A 25 -16.02 7.84 -0.18
CA CYS A 25 -16.67 8.04 1.11
C CYS A 25 -17.19 9.48 1.20
N ASN A 26 -18.47 9.65 1.55
CA ASN A 26 -19.07 10.98 1.74
C ASN A 26 -19.21 11.36 3.23
N GLN A 27 -18.79 10.48 4.14
CA GLN A 27 -18.93 10.62 5.60
C GLN A 27 -17.56 10.41 6.26
N THR A 28 -16.59 11.26 5.90
CA THR A 28 -15.19 11.13 6.33
C THR A 28 -14.95 11.52 7.79
N ASP A 29 -15.96 12.07 8.46
CA ASP A 29 -16.01 12.23 9.92
C ASP A 29 -15.86 10.89 10.65
N HIS A 30 -16.23 9.78 10.00
CA HIS A 30 -16.02 8.42 10.50
C HIS A 30 -14.55 7.99 10.52
N HIS A 31 -13.72 8.64 9.72
CA HIS A 31 -12.29 8.36 9.64
C HIS A 31 -11.49 9.08 10.72
N ARG A 32 -12.05 10.16 11.28
CA ARG A 32 -11.37 11.02 12.25
C ARG A 32 -11.39 10.43 13.66
N MET A 33 -10.27 10.54 14.37
CA MET A 33 -10.15 10.15 15.77
C MET A 33 -10.31 11.37 16.71
N SER A 34 -10.69 11.13 17.97
CA SER A 34 -10.95 12.19 18.96
C SER A 34 -9.71 13.01 19.31
N GLY A 35 -8.53 12.38 19.33
CA GLY A 35 -7.22 13.03 19.48
C GLY A 35 -6.68 13.61 18.18
N GLY A 36 -7.52 13.73 17.14
CA GLY A 36 -7.19 14.33 15.86
C GLY A 36 -6.08 13.59 15.10
N ARG A 37 -5.41 14.33 14.22
CA ARG A 37 -4.38 13.79 13.31
C ARG A 37 -3.18 13.15 14.03
N GLN A 38 -2.87 13.61 15.24
CA GLN A 38 -1.78 13.02 16.03
C GLN A 38 -2.12 11.62 16.54
N GLU A 39 -3.38 11.39 16.94
CA GLU A 39 -3.84 10.05 17.31
C GLU A 39 -3.95 9.13 16.09
N GLU A 40 -4.44 9.66 14.96
CA GLU A 40 -4.48 8.93 13.69
C GLU A 40 -3.07 8.47 13.25
N PHE A 41 -2.07 9.35 13.33
CA PHE A 41 -0.69 9.01 12.99
C PHE A 41 -0.12 7.94 13.91
N ARG A 42 -0.27 8.08 15.25
CA ARG A 42 0.24 7.10 16.21
C ARG A 42 -0.42 5.73 16.05
N THR A 43 -1.71 5.71 15.75
CA THR A 43 -2.46 4.48 15.50
C THR A 43 -1.99 3.80 14.23
N TRP A 44 -1.88 4.55 13.12
CA TRP A 44 -1.34 4.05 11.86
C TRP A 44 0.10 3.54 12.00
N LEU A 45 0.97 4.27 12.73
CA LEU A 45 2.36 3.88 12.96
C LEU A 45 2.45 2.56 13.73
N ARG A 46 1.59 2.37 14.74
CA ARG A 46 1.51 1.11 15.48
C ARG A 46 1.05 -0.06 14.59
N GLU A 47 0.10 0.18 13.69
CA GLU A 47 -0.41 -0.85 12.77
C GLU A 47 0.63 -1.25 11.72
N GLU A 48 1.31 -0.27 11.11
CA GLU A 48 2.26 -0.52 10.02
C GLU A 48 3.66 -0.96 10.50
N TRP A 49 4.10 -0.46 11.66
CA TRP A 49 5.48 -0.64 12.15
C TRP A 49 5.59 -1.27 13.53
N GLY A 50 4.52 -1.28 14.34
CA GLY A 50 4.55 -1.83 15.70
C GLY A 50 5.52 -1.12 16.66
N ARG A 51 5.94 0.10 16.33
CA ARG A 51 6.93 0.90 17.08
C ARG A 51 6.46 2.34 17.25
N THR A 52 7.03 3.04 18.23
CA THR A 52 6.88 4.50 18.32
C THR A 52 7.84 5.18 17.34
N LEU A 53 7.66 6.50 17.11
CA LEU A 53 8.55 7.23 16.21
C LEU A 53 9.94 7.38 16.83
N GLU A 54 9.99 7.50 18.15
CA GLU A 54 11.19 7.61 18.97
C GLU A 54 12.05 6.33 18.93
N ASP A 55 11.42 5.16 18.78
CA ASP A 55 12.11 3.87 18.62
C ASP A 55 12.73 3.67 17.22
N ILE A 56 12.45 4.59 16.28
CA ILE A 56 12.96 4.56 14.92
C ILE A 56 14.22 5.43 14.88
N PHE A 57 15.38 4.81 15.11
CA PHE A 57 16.67 5.49 15.28
C PHE A 57 17.19 6.30 14.08
N HIS A 58 16.60 6.14 12.89
CA HIS A 58 17.04 6.83 11.68
C HIS A 58 16.08 7.96 11.29
N GLU A 59 16.53 9.20 11.42
CA GLU A 59 15.75 10.41 11.08
C GLU A 59 15.17 10.35 9.66
N HIS A 60 15.97 9.95 8.68
CA HIS A 60 15.51 9.80 7.30
C HIS A 60 14.34 8.80 7.16
N MET A 61 14.34 7.73 7.94
CA MET A 61 13.23 6.77 7.94
C MET A 61 11.97 7.38 8.57
N GLN A 62 12.11 8.20 9.62
CA GLN A 62 11.00 8.94 10.20
C GLN A 62 10.36 9.91 9.20
N GLU A 63 11.17 10.63 8.42
CA GLU A 63 10.71 11.54 7.36
C GLU A 63 9.90 10.78 6.29
N LEU A 64 10.42 9.64 5.82
CA LEU A 64 9.74 8.80 4.82
C LEU A 64 8.40 8.27 5.34
N ILE A 65 8.36 7.85 6.61
CA ILE A 65 7.15 7.36 7.28
C ILE A 65 6.11 8.48 7.40
N LEU A 66 6.51 9.66 7.87
CA LEU A 66 5.62 10.83 7.98
C LEU A 66 5.07 11.24 6.61
N MET A 67 5.94 11.30 5.60
CA MET A 67 5.54 11.61 4.24
C MET A 67 4.54 10.58 3.70
N LYS A 68 4.81 9.28 3.88
CA LYS A 68 3.90 8.19 3.46
C LYS A 68 2.53 8.33 4.13
N PHE A 69 2.50 8.58 5.44
CA PHE A 69 1.25 8.80 6.17
C PHE A 69 0.49 10.01 5.62
N ILE A 70 1.14 11.18 5.51
CA ILE A 70 0.49 12.41 5.05
C ILE A 70 -0.09 12.21 3.65
N TYR A 71 0.72 11.68 2.72
CA TYR A 71 0.33 11.48 1.33
C TYR A 71 -0.82 10.47 1.19
N THR A 72 -0.71 9.29 1.79
CA THR A 72 -1.74 8.24 1.65
C THR A 72 -3.05 8.62 2.34
N SER A 73 -2.99 9.32 3.47
CA SER A 73 -4.19 9.76 4.18
C SER A 73 -4.93 10.91 3.49
N GLN A 74 -4.32 11.63 2.53
CA GLN A 74 -5.04 12.63 1.72
C GLN A 74 -6.13 12.00 0.85
N TYR A 75 -5.97 10.73 0.46
CA TYR A 75 -6.98 10.05 -0.35
C TYR A 75 -8.26 9.78 0.45
N ASP A 76 -8.16 9.67 1.78
CA ASP A 76 -9.29 9.45 2.68
C ASP A 76 -10.23 8.32 2.23
N ASN A 77 -9.61 7.23 1.74
CA ASN A 77 -10.26 6.06 1.14
C ASN A 77 -11.13 6.32 -0.12
N CYS A 78 -10.97 7.49 -0.75
CA CYS A 78 -11.45 7.79 -2.08
C CYS A 78 -10.37 7.40 -3.11
N LEU A 79 -10.39 6.13 -3.53
CA LEU A 79 -9.30 5.50 -4.28
C LEU A 79 -9.78 5.03 -5.64
N THR A 80 -8.86 4.97 -6.61
CA THR A 80 -9.07 4.29 -7.89
C THR A 80 -8.21 3.04 -7.93
N TYR A 81 -8.84 1.91 -8.22
CA TYR A 81 -8.22 0.59 -8.26
C TYR A 81 -8.12 0.11 -9.70
N ARG A 82 -6.96 -0.44 -10.07
CA ARG A 82 -6.73 -1.10 -11.35
C ARG A 82 -6.53 -2.58 -11.15
N ARG A 83 -7.03 -3.38 -12.07
CA ARG A 83 -6.87 -4.84 -12.04
C ARG A 83 -5.41 -5.22 -12.21
N ILE A 84 -4.94 -6.12 -11.37
CA ILE A 84 -3.69 -6.86 -11.52
C ILE A 84 -3.98 -8.36 -11.52
N TYR A 85 -3.05 -9.16 -12.03
CA TYR A 85 -3.19 -10.61 -12.14
C TYR A 85 -2.04 -11.30 -11.43
N LEU A 86 -2.32 -12.45 -10.83
CA LEU A 86 -1.26 -13.33 -10.38
C LEU A 86 -0.53 -13.94 -11.58
N PRO A 87 0.79 -14.14 -11.50
CA PRO A 87 1.57 -14.75 -12.55
C PRO A 87 1.16 -16.23 -12.75
N PRO A 88 1.25 -16.75 -13.98
CA PRO A 88 0.95 -18.15 -14.27
C PRO A 88 1.96 -19.07 -13.57
N ARG A 89 1.49 -20.25 -13.14
CA ARG A 89 2.35 -21.29 -12.55
C ARG A 89 2.81 -22.26 -13.63
N SER A 90 4.03 -22.78 -13.49
CA SER A 90 4.56 -23.86 -14.33
C SER A 90 5.40 -24.80 -13.46
N PRO A 91 5.33 -26.13 -13.66
CA PRO A 91 6.21 -27.08 -12.99
C PRO A 91 7.69 -26.93 -13.40
N GLU A 92 7.98 -26.23 -14.51
CA GLU A 92 9.33 -26.00 -15.00
C GLU A 92 10.07 -24.88 -14.24
N TYR A 93 9.34 -24.01 -13.54
CA TYR A 93 9.96 -22.92 -12.81
C TYR A 93 10.61 -23.42 -11.52
N LEU A 94 11.90 -23.10 -11.34
CA LEU A 94 12.69 -23.49 -10.16
C LEU A 94 12.08 -22.98 -8.85
N ILE A 95 11.38 -21.84 -8.90
CA ILE A 95 10.69 -21.25 -7.75
C ILE A 95 9.27 -20.87 -8.17
N GLN A 96 8.34 -21.02 -7.23
CA GLN A 96 6.94 -20.71 -7.49
C GLN A 96 6.74 -19.20 -7.66
N PRO A 97 6.17 -18.72 -8.79
CA PRO A 97 5.87 -17.31 -8.97
C PRO A 97 4.70 -16.88 -8.06
N GLY A 98 4.65 -15.60 -7.70
CA GLY A 98 3.68 -15.09 -6.74
C GLY A 98 4.10 -13.78 -6.08
N LEU A 99 3.49 -13.47 -4.93
CA LEU A 99 3.76 -12.26 -4.15
C LEU A 99 4.72 -12.56 -3.00
N PHE A 100 5.70 -11.69 -2.83
CA PHE A 100 6.73 -11.78 -1.81
C PHE A 100 6.84 -10.46 -1.05
N LYS A 101 7.22 -10.55 0.23
CA LYS A 101 7.63 -9.39 1.04
C LYS A 101 9.13 -9.23 0.91
N GLY A 102 9.59 -8.06 0.49
CA GLY A 102 11.01 -7.73 0.36
C GLY A 102 11.39 -6.54 1.24
N THR A 103 12.61 -6.53 1.76
CA THR A 103 13.16 -5.38 2.50
C THR A 103 13.76 -4.35 1.53
N TYR A 104 13.36 -3.08 1.68
CA TYR A 104 13.81 -1.96 0.84
C TYR A 104 14.45 -0.85 1.69
N GLY A 105 15.33 -1.24 2.61
CA GLY A 105 16.09 -0.31 3.45
C GLY A 105 15.19 0.58 4.31
N SER A 106 15.41 1.91 4.24
CA SER A 106 14.65 2.91 4.98
C SER A 106 13.16 2.99 4.61
N HIS A 107 12.75 2.43 3.46
CA HIS A 107 11.33 2.38 3.05
C HIS A 107 10.55 1.25 3.73
N GLY A 108 11.24 0.33 4.40
CA GLY A 108 10.62 -0.80 5.09
C GLY A 108 10.34 -1.99 4.16
N LEU A 109 9.17 -2.60 4.36
CA LEU A 109 8.74 -3.74 3.55
C LEU A 109 7.96 -3.26 2.33
N GLU A 110 8.25 -3.87 1.19
CA GLU A 110 7.47 -3.72 -0.03
C GLU A 110 6.96 -5.08 -0.51
N ILE A 111 5.86 -5.08 -1.24
CA ILE A 111 5.30 -6.25 -1.91
C ILE A 111 5.84 -6.29 -3.33
N VAL A 112 6.49 -7.39 -3.70
CA VAL A 112 7.03 -7.64 -5.03
C VAL A 112 6.36 -8.87 -5.61
N MET A 113 5.96 -8.79 -6.88
CA MET A 113 5.45 -9.91 -7.65
C MET A 113 6.56 -10.50 -8.51
N LEU A 114 6.85 -11.78 -8.28
CA LEU A 114 7.77 -12.56 -9.09
C LEU A 114 7.01 -13.25 -10.23
N SER A 115 7.36 -12.93 -11.47
CA SER A 115 6.86 -13.60 -12.68
C SER A 115 8.01 -14.22 -13.48
N PHE A 116 7.65 -15.10 -14.44
CA PHE A 116 8.60 -15.72 -15.36
C PHE A 116 8.19 -15.48 -16.80
N HIS A 117 9.17 -15.09 -17.61
CA HIS A 117 9.04 -14.83 -19.04
C HIS A 117 10.11 -15.64 -19.78
N GLY A 118 9.76 -16.88 -20.14
CA GLY A 118 10.71 -17.86 -20.65
C GLY A 118 11.79 -18.21 -19.62
N LYS A 119 13.05 -17.95 -19.94
CA LYS A 119 14.20 -18.20 -19.04
C LYS A 119 14.53 -17.04 -18.10
N LYS A 120 13.73 -15.97 -18.10
CA LYS A 120 13.94 -14.77 -17.27
C LYS A 120 12.92 -14.73 -16.14
N ALA A 121 13.40 -14.40 -14.94
CA ALA A 121 12.57 -14.01 -13.82
C ALA A 121 12.45 -12.48 -13.79
N GLU A 122 11.27 -11.97 -13.47
CA GLU A 122 10.99 -10.53 -13.34
C GLU A 122 10.37 -10.23 -11.97
N GLY A 123 10.82 -9.16 -11.34
CA GLY A 123 10.28 -8.64 -10.09
C GLY A 123 9.55 -7.33 -10.32
N THR A 124 8.22 -7.36 -10.26
CA THR A 124 7.37 -6.16 -10.37
C THR A 124 7.02 -5.63 -8.98
N LYS A 125 7.22 -4.34 -8.73
CA LYS A 125 6.78 -3.71 -7.48
C LYS A 125 5.26 -3.57 -7.45
N ILE A 126 4.60 -4.18 -6.46
CA ILE A 126 3.16 -4.04 -6.22
C ILE A 126 2.88 -2.89 -5.26
N THR A 127 3.73 -2.74 -4.25
CA THR A 127 3.89 -1.48 -3.50
C THR A 127 5.27 -0.92 -3.82
N GLY A 128 5.44 0.39 -3.69
CA GLY A 128 6.70 1.03 -3.99
C GLY A 128 6.88 2.33 -3.24
N ASP A 129 8.04 2.93 -3.50
CA ASP A 129 8.55 4.09 -2.80
C ASP A 129 8.84 5.23 -3.80
N PRO A 130 9.13 6.46 -3.34
CA PRO A 130 9.39 7.58 -4.23
C PRO A 130 10.55 7.40 -5.21
N ASN A 131 11.54 6.54 -4.89
CA ASN A 131 12.67 6.29 -5.78
C ASN A 131 12.29 5.29 -6.88
N ILE A 132 11.57 4.21 -6.50
CA ILE A 132 11.08 3.20 -7.45
C ILE A 132 9.60 2.93 -7.15
N PRO A 133 8.67 3.53 -7.93
CA PRO A 133 7.24 3.47 -7.67
C PRO A 133 6.66 2.06 -7.92
N ALA A 134 5.43 1.85 -7.45
CA ALA A 134 4.66 0.67 -7.77
C ALA A 134 4.29 0.62 -9.26
N GLY A 135 4.36 -0.57 -9.84
CA GLY A 135 4.13 -0.82 -11.26
C GLY A 135 5.24 -1.65 -11.88
N PRO A 136 5.08 -2.03 -13.16
CA PRO A 136 6.10 -2.73 -13.91
C PRO A 136 7.40 -1.91 -13.94
N GLN A 137 8.52 -2.57 -13.71
CA GLN A 137 9.82 -1.94 -13.89
C GLN A 137 10.05 -1.71 -15.38
N THR A 138 10.20 -0.46 -15.80
CA THR A 138 10.76 -0.13 -17.11
C THR A 138 12.28 -0.36 -17.06
N VAL A 139 12.74 -1.59 -17.27
CA VAL A 139 14.15 -1.88 -17.59
C VAL A 139 14.22 -2.84 -18.77
#